data_AF-A0A512DQS7-F1
#
_entry.id   AF-A0A512DQS7-F1
#
_cell.length_a   1.000
_cell.length_b   1.000
_cell.length_c   1.000
_cell.angle_alpha   90.00
_cell.angle_beta   90.00
_cell.angle_gamma   90.00
#
_symmetry.space_group_name_H-M   'P 1'
#
loop_
_entity.id
_entity.type
_entity.pdbx_description
1 polymer ?
#
loop_
_entity_poly.entity_id
_entity_poly.type
_entity_poly.pdbx_seq_one_letter_code
_entity_poly.pdbx_strand_id
1 'polypeptide(L)'
;MTPSKEDSDKILEALGTFLPRALKCFHETGEYVDTKIDSINADKANGDSIDVIINFKGGLTGNNYKMTLRLRKKNNIMYADPIYDNALFPPSPTCKFRNGAE
;
A
#
# COMPACT_ATOMS: atom_id res chain seq x y z
N MET A 1 -13.23 1.64 -14.68
CA MET A 1 -13.51 3.07 -14.50
C MET A 1 -12.29 3.67 -13.84
N THR A 2 -11.67 4.68 -14.43
CA THR A 2 -10.59 5.43 -13.76
C THR A 2 -11.21 6.16 -12.57
N PRO A 3 -10.66 6.06 -11.36
CA PRO A 3 -11.19 6.82 -10.23
C PRO A 3 -11.08 8.31 -10.50
N SER A 4 -12.10 9.07 -10.11
CA SER A 4 -12.00 10.53 -10.14
C SER A 4 -10.90 10.97 -9.19
N LYS A 5 -10.24 12.09 -9.51
CA LYS A 5 -9.19 12.66 -8.66
C LYS A 5 -9.68 12.89 -7.23
N GLU A 6 -10.90 13.41 -7.09
CA GLU A 6 -11.54 13.67 -5.79
C GLU A 6 -11.80 12.39 -4.96
N ASP A 7 -12.15 11.29 -5.62
CA ASP A 7 -12.31 9.99 -4.96
C ASP A 7 -10.95 9.43 -4.53
N SER A 8 -9.92 9.65 -5.34
CA SER A 8 -8.55 9.20 -5.07
C SER A 8 -7.94 9.91 -3.86
N ASP A 9 -8.12 11.22 -3.75
CA ASP A 9 -7.63 12.01 -2.61
C ASP A 9 -8.32 11.58 -1.29
N LYS A 10 -9.64 11.36 -1.30
CA LYS A 10 -10.38 10.86 -0.12
C LYS A 10 -9.91 9.47 0.32
N ILE A 11 -9.62 8.59 -0.64
CA ILE A 11 -9.06 7.26 -0.36
C ILE A 11 -7.68 7.39 0.27
N LEU A 12 -6.79 8.20 -0.31
CA LEU A 12 -5.43 8.39 0.22
C LEU A 12 -5.45 9.02 1.62
N GLU A 13 -6.36 9.97 1.87
CA GLU A 13 -6.57 10.56 3.20
C GLU A 13 -7.03 9.49 4.21
N ALA A 14 -8.00 8.66 3.85
CA ALA A 14 -8.46 7.55 4.69
C ALA A 14 -7.36 6.51 4.98
N LEU A 15 -6.37 6.41 4.09
CA LEU A 15 -5.21 5.53 4.22
C LEU A 15 -4.00 6.22 4.88
N GLY A 16 -4.12 7.49 5.28
CA GLY A 16 -3.00 8.39 5.58
C GLY A 16 -1.89 7.78 6.44
N THR A 17 -2.20 7.26 7.63
CA THR A 17 -1.18 6.63 8.52
C THR A 17 -0.99 5.13 8.26
N PHE A 18 -1.89 4.50 7.51
CA PHE A 18 -1.83 3.09 7.20
C PHE A 18 -0.68 2.78 6.24
N LEU A 19 -0.54 3.54 5.15
CA LEU A 19 0.44 3.27 4.09
C LEU A 19 1.89 3.41 4.56
N PRO A 20 2.28 4.46 5.31
CA PRO A 20 3.63 4.54 5.86
C PRO A 20 3.93 3.41 6.84
N ARG A 21 2.94 2.95 7.63
CA ARG A 21 3.12 1.82 8.55
C ARG A 21 3.24 0.48 7.81
N ALA A 22 2.43 0.28 6.77
CA ALA A 22 2.54 -0.88 5.89
C ALA A 22 3.91 -0.91 5.21
N LEU A 23 4.37 0.23 4.68
CA LEU A 23 5.74 0.37 4.16
C LEU A 23 6.77 -0.02 5.20
N LYS A 24 6.73 0.54 6.42
CA LYS A 24 7.68 0.19 7.48
C LYS A 24 7.66 -1.28 7.88
N CYS A 25 6.52 -1.95 7.75
CA CYS A 25 6.39 -3.38 8.01
C CYS A 25 7.09 -4.23 6.93
N PHE A 26 7.03 -3.82 5.65
CA PHE A 26 7.70 -4.51 4.55
C PHE A 26 9.17 -4.10 4.39
N HIS A 27 9.47 -2.82 4.63
CA HIS A 27 10.74 -2.12 4.48
C HIS A 27 11.03 -1.25 5.71
N GLU A 28 11.54 -1.86 6.78
CA GLU A 28 11.80 -1.18 8.07
C GLU A 28 12.70 0.07 7.91
N THR A 29 13.71 -0.04 7.05
CA THR A 29 14.65 1.04 6.72
C THR A 29 14.17 1.96 5.59
N GLY A 30 12.97 1.72 5.04
CA GLY A 30 12.37 2.55 4.01
C GLY A 30 11.85 3.87 4.59
N GLU A 31 12.20 4.98 3.97
CA GLU A 31 11.65 6.31 4.19
C GLU A 31 10.53 6.57 3.18
N TYR A 32 9.32 6.76 3.69
CA TYR A 32 8.16 7.09 2.87
C TYR A 32 8.37 8.42 2.12
N VAL A 33 8.09 8.46 0.83
CA VAL A 33 8.14 9.68 0.02
C VAL A 33 6.73 10.14 -0.32
N ASP A 34 5.99 9.32 -1.07
CA ASP A 34 4.61 9.62 -1.48
C ASP A 34 3.84 8.33 -1.82
N THR A 35 2.53 8.46 -2.01
CA THR A 35 1.68 7.38 -2.53
C THR A 35 0.81 7.91 -3.65
N LYS A 36 0.55 7.06 -4.63
CA LYS A 36 -0.46 7.28 -5.68
C LYS A 36 -1.33 6.05 -5.88
N ILE A 37 -2.56 6.25 -6.31
CA ILE A 37 -3.44 5.15 -6.73
C ILE A 37 -3.04 4.71 -8.14
N ASP A 38 -2.83 3.41 -8.32
CA ASP A 38 -2.55 2.80 -9.62
C ASP A 38 -3.85 2.36 -10.30
N SER A 39 -4.68 1.59 -9.58
CA SER A 39 -5.97 1.12 -10.11
C SER A 39 -7.01 0.90 -9.01
N ILE A 40 -8.30 1.03 -9.37
CA ILE A 40 -9.42 0.60 -8.54
C ILE A 40 -10.12 -0.55 -9.24
N ASN A 41 -10.13 -1.69 -8.57
CA ASN A 41 -10.64 -2.96 -9.06
C ASN A 41 -11.92 -3.30 -8.30
N ALA A 42 -13.06 -3.08 -8.93
CA ALA A 42 -14.36 -3.46 -8.39
C ALA A 42 -14.61 -4.95 -8.67
N ASP A 43 -14.40 -5.81 -7.67
CA ASP A 43 -14.69 -7.24 -7.76
C ASP A 43 -16.03 -7.54 -7.09
N LYS A 44 -17.03 -7.92 -7.91
CA LYS A 44 -18.39 -8.26 -7.44
C LYS A 44 -18.43 -9.47 -6.50
N ALA A 45 -17.41 -10.34 -6.51
CA ALA A 45 -17.34 -11.55 -5.69
C ALA A 45 -16.52 -11.36 -4.41
N ASN A 46 -15.47 -10.53 -4.44
CA ASN A 46 -14.50 -10.41 -3.34
C ASN A 46 -14.47 -9.02 -2.66
N GLY A 47 -15.28 -8.09 -3.14
CA GLY A 47 -15.30 -6.70 -2.69
C GLY A 47 -14.33 -5.82 -3.47
N ASP A 48 -14.52 -4.52 -3.37
CA ASP A 48 -13.67 -3.54 -4.05
C ASP A 48 -12.23 -3.61 -3.50
N SER A 49 -11.27 -3.52 -4.40
CA SER A 49 -9.85 -3.48 -4.09
C SER A 49 -9.17 -2.31 -4.80
N ILE A 50 -8.12 -1.78 -4.18
CA ILE A 50 -7.42 -0.60 -4.69
C ILE A 50 -5.94 -0.93 -4.69
N ASP A 51 -5.30 -0.78 -5.84
CA ASP A 51 -3.86 -0.93 -5.95
C ASP A 51 -3.23 0.45 -5.78
N VAL A 52 -2.29 0.56 -4.84
CA VAL A 52 -1.58 1.80 -4.53
C VAL A 52 -0.08 1.59 -4.71
N ILE A 53 0.59 2.56 -5.31
CA ILE A 53 2.04 2.60 -5.43
C ILE A 53 2.57 3.51 -4.34
N ILE A 54 3.35 2.95 -3.44
CA ILE A 54 4.13 3.67 -2.44
C ILE A 54 5.52 3.91 -3.01
N ASN A 55 5.89 5.18 -3.18
CA ASN A 55 7.26 5.58 -3.47
C ASN A 55 8.00 5.79 -2.15
N PHE A 56 9.20 5.21 -2.05
CA PHE A 56 10.01 5.32 -0.85
C PHE A 56 11.48 5.41 -1.21
N LYS A 57 12.27 6.03 -0.33
CA LYS A 57 13.73 5.99 -0.38
C LYS A 57 14.23 5.02 0.67
N GLY A 58 15.43 4.49 0.51
CA GLY A 58 16.08 3.76 1.59
C GLY A 58 16.25 2.28 1.30
N GLY A 59 16.37 1.48 2.35
CA GLY A 59 17.24 0.31 2.27
C GLY A 59 18.71 0.72 2.40
N LEU A 60 19.63 -0.24 2.29
CA LEU A 60 21.08 0.00 2.42
C LEU A 60 21.66 0.96 1.37
N THR A 61 20.93 1.24 0.29
CA THR A 61 21.44 1.99 -0.87
C THR A 61 21.05 3.46 -0.89
N GLY A 62 20.03 3.87 -0.12
CA GLY A 62 19.47 5.23 -0.18
C GLY A 62 18.76 5.60 -1.50
N ASN A 63 18.58 4.64 -2.42
CA ASN A 63 17.95 4.87 -3.72
C ASN A 63 16.42 4.99 -3.62
N ASN A 64 15.80 5.50 -4.68
CA ASN A 64 14.34 5.53 -4.83
C ASN A 64 13.83 4.16 -5.27
N TYR A 65 12.82 3.68 -4.55
CA TYR A 65 12.10 2.43 -4.79
C TYR A 65 10.59 2.66 -4.82
N LYS A 66 9.88 1.65 -5.31
CA LYS A 66 8.44 1.61 -5.44
C LYS A 66 7.93 0.23 -5.05
N MET A 67 6.89 0.22 -4.24
CA MET A 67 6.15 -0.98 -3.86
C MET A 67 4.68 -0.75 -4.18
N THR A 68 4.04 -1.71 -4.85
CA THR A 68 2.61 -1.72 -5.12
C THR A 68 1.93 -2.63 -4.11
N LEU A 69 0.98 -2.08 -3.35
CA LEU A 69 0.12 -2.82 -2.43
C LEU A 69 -1.30 -2.90 -2.99
N ARG A 70 -1.89 -4.09 -2.98
CA ARG A 70 -3.33 -4.28 -3.15
C ARG A 70 -4.00 -4.13 -1.80
N LEU A 71 -4.91 -3.16 -1.71
CA LEU A 71 -5.71 -2.90 -0.52
C LEU A 71 -7.09 -3.52 -0.69
N ARG A 72 -7.52 -4.30 0.30
CA ARG A 72 -8.82 -4.96 0.30
C ARG A 72 -9.49 -4.77 1.65
N LYS A 73 -10.77 -4.39 1.66
CA LYS A 73 -11.56 -4.31 2.88
C LYS A 73 -12.44 -5.55 3.00
N LYS A 74 -12.28 -6.31 4.08
CA LYS A 74 -13.14 -7.45 4.41
C LYS A 74 -13.51 -7.40 5.89
N ASN A 75 -14.82 -7.41 6.19
CA ASN A 75 -15.36 -7.37 7.55
C ASN A 75 -14.77 -6.23 8.41
N ASN A 76 -14.71 -5.01 7.86
CA ASN A 76 -14.07 -3.83 8.47
C ASN A 76 -12.56 -3.91 8.72
N ILE A 77 -11.89 -4.98 8.29
CA ILE A 77 -10.44 -5.10 8.35
C ILE A 77 -9.85 -4.74 6.98
N MET A 78 -8.83 -3.88 6.97
CA MET A 78 -8.05 -3.60 5.77
C MET A 78 -6.87 -4.57 5.68
N TYR A 79 -6.75 -5.20 4.53
CA TYR A 79 -5.66 -6.09 4.15
C TYR A 79 -4.79 -5.38 3.11
N ALA A 80 -3.47 -5.43 3.28
CA ALA A 80 -2.51 -5.00 2.28
C ALA A 80 -1.68 -6.19 1.81
N ASP A 81 -1.75 -6.48 0.53
CA ASP A 81 -0.98 -7.56 -0.10
C ASP A 81 0.03 -6.95 -1.09
N PRO A 82 1.34 -7.22 -0.95
CA PRO A 82 2.32 -6.73 -1.92
C PRO A 82 2.13 -7.44 -3.27
N ILE A 83 1.95 -6.66 -4.33
CA ILE A 83 1.80 -7.16 -5.72
C ILE A 83 3.12 -7.04 -6.46
N TYR A 84 3.85 -5.96 -6.21
CA TYR A 84 5.09 -5.63 -6.88
C TYR A 84 5.99 -4.88 -5.92
N ASP A 85 7.28 -5.17 -5.96
CA ASP A 85 8.29 -4.50 -5.17
C ASP A 85 9.60 -4.51 -5.95
N ASN A 86 10.18 -3.34 -6.17
CA ASN A 86 11.47 -3.22 -6.85
C ASN A 86 12.64 -2.94 -5.89
N ALA A 87 12.39 -3.01 -4.57
CA ALA A 87 13.46 -2.96 -3.60
C ALA A 87 14.45 -4.09 -3.85
N LEU A 88 15.73 -3.80 -3.64
CA LEU A 88 16.81 -4.78 -3.77
C LEU A 88 16.69 -5.92 -2.76
N PHE A 89 16.03 -5.67 -1.63
CA PHE A 89 15.74 -6.68 -0.63
C PHE A 89 14.26 -7.04 -0.70
N PRO A 90 13.91 -8.33 -0.74
CA PRO A 90 12.53 -8.75 -0.80
C PRO A 90 11.79 -8.29 0.47
N PRO A 91 10.50 -7.95 0.35
CA PRO A 91 9.70 -7.54 1.50
C PRO A 91 9.68 -8.65 2.55
N SER A 92 9.67 -8.28 3.83
CA SER A 92 9.61 -9.25 4.92
C SER A 92 8.44 -10.23 4.72
N PRO A 93 8.66 -11.54 4.54
CA PRO A 93 7.60 -12.51 4.26
C PRO A 93 6.64 -12.72 5.44
N THR A 94 7.00 -12.20 6.62
CA THR A 94 6.20 -12.27 7.85
C THR A 94 5.28 -11.06 8.04
N CYS A 95 5.42 -10.00 7.24
CA CYS A 95 4.56 -8.83 7.36
C CYS A 95 3.14 -9.16 6.86
N LYS A 96 2.20 -9.29 7.82
CA LYS A 96 0.75 -9.33 7.56
C LYS A 96 0.14 -8.09 8.18
N PHE A 97 0.20 -6.96 7.47
CA PHE A 97 -0.32 -5.72 8.00
C PHE A 97 -1.86 -5.70 7.92
N ARG A 98 -2.52 -5.80 9.09
CA ARG A 98 -3.96 -5.60 9.24
C ARG A 98 -4.20 -4.21 9.80
N ASN A 99 -4.96 -3.36 9.09
CA ASN A 99 -5.52 -2.18 9.77
C ASN A 99 -6.76 -2.67 10.53
N GLY A 100 -6.58 -2.83 11.81
CA GLY A 100 -7.59 -3.17 12.78
C GLY A 100 -6.87 -3.07 14.11
N ALA A 101 -7.35 -2.20 14.98
CA ALA A 101 -6.95 -2.20 16.37
C ALA A 101 -6.93 -3.64 16.92
N GLU A 102 -6.05 -3.86 17.89
CA GLU A 102 -6.15 -4.98 18.83
C GLU A 102 -7.60 -5.29 19.21
#